data_AF-A0A7J5EV91-F1
#
_entry.id   AF-A0A7J5EV91-F1
#
_cell.length_a   1.000
_cell.length_b   1.000
_cell.length_c   1.000
_cell.angle_alpha   90.00
_cell.angle_beta   90.00
_cell.angle_gamma   90.00
#
_symmetry.space_group_name_H-M   'P 1'
#
loop_
_entity.id
_entity.type
_entity.pdbx_description
1 polymer ?
#
loop_
_entity_poly.entity_id
_entity_poly.type
_entity_poly.pdbx_seq_one_letter_code
_entity_poly.pdbx_strand_id
1 'polypeptide(L)'
;MATISTRLGFAALVLGSLAFAAACGDDEDNGGTDAPTAIDAPAGDPDAAGNPDGAAAPSCTDYCTTIAANCTAANLMYANNTECMATCQMLPPGTVGMMATNTVGCRLYHAGAAAGNANLHCRHAGPGGDGACGANCEGFCTIVLASCTGGNEQFSGSMATCMSECAQFATTPDYVATETTGDTFACRLYHATAAAAAPVTHCSHVATNSPTCQ
;
A
#
# COMPACT_ATOMS: atom_id res chain seq x y z
N MET A 1 -43.29 26.18 20.76
CA MET A 1 -43.09 26.96 19.53
C MET A 1 -42.60 26.00 18.47
N ALA A 2 -43.46 25.66 17.51
CA ALA A 2 -43.16 24.74 16.43
C ALA A 2 -42.77 25.55 15.19
N THR A 3 -41.62 25.26 14.61
CA THR A 3 -41.23 25.76 13.29
C THR A 3 -41.14 24.59 12.32
N ILE A 4 -42.20 24.49 11.52
CA ILE A 4 -42.28 23.72 10.28
C ILE A 4 -41.33 24.38 9.28
N SER A 5 -40.42 23.61 8.70
CA SER A 5 -39.68 24.03 7.51
C SER A 5 -39.74 22.94 6.44
N THR A 6 -40.73 23.11 5.57
CA THR A 6 -40.87 22.43 4.28
C THR A 6 -39.81 22.95 3.30
N ARG A 7 -39.63 22.22 2.19
CA ARG A 7 -38.97 22.55 0.90
C ARG A 7 -37.73 21.68 0.66
N LEU A 8 -37.47 21.13 -0.52
CA LEU A 8 -38.14 21.13 -1.82
C LEU A 8 -37.53 19.92 -2.56
N GLY A 9 -38.34 19.13 -3.25
CA GLY A 9 -37.85 18.03 -4.08
C GLY A 9 -37.11 18.53 -5.32
N PHE A 10 -36.02 17.87 -5.66
CA PHE A 10 -35.45 17.88 -7.01
C PHE A 10 -35.35 16.43 -7.49
N ALA A 11 -36.24 16.10 -8.42
CA ALA A 11 -36.18 14.88 -9.21
C ALA A 11 -35.14 15.06 -10.31
N ALA A 12 -34.06 14.28 -10.28
CA ALA A 12 -33.12 14.15 -11.38
C ALA A 12 -33.43 12.87 -12.16
N LEU A 13 -34.08 13.07 -13.30
CA LEU A 13 -34.31 12.08 -14.34
C LEU A 13 -32.99 11.91 -15.11
N VAL A 14 -32.34 10.74 -15.03
CA VAL A 14 -31.22 10.40 -15.92
C VAL A 14 -31.60 9.18 -16.74
N LEU A 15 -31.60 9.40 -18.05
CA LEU A 15 -31.94 8.46 -19.10
C LEU A 15 -30.97 7.27 -19.09
N GLY A 16 -31.53 6.07 -18.93
CA GLY A 16 -30.85 4.83 -19.30
C GLY A 16 -30.99 4.58 -20.79
N SER A 17 -29.87 4.24 -21.45
CA SER A 17 -29.84 3.60 -22.78
C SER A 17 -28.41 3.14 -23.09
N LEU A 18 -28.11 1.86 -22.86
CA LEU A 18 -27.08 1.14 -23.62
C LEU A 18 -27.44 -0.34 -23.64
N ALA A 19 -28.08 -0.75 -24.73
CA ALA A 19 -28.25 -2.14 -25.12
C ALA A 19 -27.00 -2.56 -25.92
N PHE A 20 -26.30 -3.59 -25.47
CA PHE A 20 -25.36 -4.34 -26.29
C PHE A 20 -25.96 -5.72 -26.57
N ALA A 21 -26.25 -5.99 -27.84
CA ALA A 21 -26.61 -7.30 -28.34
C ALA A 21 -25.59 -7.73 -29.40
N ALA A 22 -24.97 -8.87 -29.13
CA ALA A 22 -24.52 -9.95 -30.02
C ALA A 22 -23.78 -9.61 -31.33
N ALA A 23 -22.56 -10.12 -31.46
CA ALA A 23 -22.09 -10.77 -32.69
C ALA A 23 -21.09 -11.90 -32.35
N CYS A 24 -21.34 -13.04 -32.97
CA CYS A 24 -20.69 -14.35 -32.88
C CYS A 24 -19.76 -14.61 -34.07
N GLY A 25 -18.68 -15.38 -33.82
CA GLY A 25 -18.05 -16.37 -34.72
C GLY A 25 -17.30 -15.84 -35.94
N ASP A 26 -16.37 -16.56 -36.56
CA ASP A 26 -15.62 -17.82 -36.31
C ASP A 26 -14.41 -17.72 -37.26
N ASP A 27 -13.25 -18.29 -36.96
CA ASP A 27 -12.33 -18.77 -38.00
C ASP A 27 -11.37 -19.82 -37.41
N GLU A 28 -11.41 -21.00 -38.04
CA GLU A 28 -10.70 -22.22 -37.72
C GLU A 28 -9.28 -22.27 -38.31
N ASP A 29 -8.64 -23.43 -38.10
CA ASP A 29 -7.39 -23.97 -38.69
C ASP A 29 -6.06 -23.60 -37.97
N ASN A 30 -5.12 -24.53 -37.72
CA ASN A 30 -4.95 -25.91 -38.19
C ASN A 30 -4.01 -26.65 -37.22
N GLY A 31 -4.10 -27.98 -37.24
CA GLY A 31 -3.49 -28.91 -36.29
C GLY A 31 -1.96 -29.06 -36.31
N GLY A 32 -1.52 -29.76 -35.27
CA GLY A 32 -0.14 -30.21 -35.08
C GLY A 32 -0.05 -31.12 -33.86
N THR A 33 -0.43 -32.38 -34.03
CA THR A 33 -0.16 -33.45 -33.07
C THR A 33 1.30 -33.86 -33.17
N ASP A 34 2.04 -33.85 -32.06
CA ASP A 34 3.09 -34.85 -31.79
C ASP A 34 3.36 -34.96 -30.27
N ALA A 35 3.57 -36.21 -29.87
CA ALA A 35 3.50 -36.76 -28.52
C ALA A 35 4.75 -36.46 -27.64
N PRO A 36 4.73 -36.81 -26.33
CA PRO A 36 5.67 -36.29 -25.35
C PRO A 36 7.01 -37.03 -25.39
N THR A 37 8.11 -36.28 -25.37
CA THR A 37 9.42 -36.81 -24.96
C THR A 37 9.83 -36.13 -23.67
N ALA A 38 9.97 -36.94 -22.63
CA ALA A 38 10.61 -36.57 -21.38
C ALA A 38 12.11 -36.44 -21.62
N ILE A 39 12.67 -35.26 -21.33
CA ILE A 39 14.11 -35.08 -21.13
C ILE A 39 14.31 -33.99 -20.08
N ASP A 40 14.82 -34.43 -18.94
CA ASP A 40 15.74 -33.78 -18.00
C ASP A 40 15.36 -32.45 -17.29
N ALA A 41 15.62 -32.48 -15.98
CA ALA A 41 15.50 -31.40 -15.03
C ALA A 41 16.30 -30.15 -15.42
N PRO A 42 15.87 -28.93 -15.06
CA PRO A 42 16.75 -27.78 -15.12
C PRO A 42 17.76 -27.87 -13.98
N ALA A 43 19.01 -28.15 -14.33
CA ALA A 43 20.15 -27.65 -13.60
C ALA A 43 20.04 -26.11 -13.54
N GLY A 44 20.41 -25.54 -12.39
CA GLY A 44 20.38 -24.10 -12.16
C GLY A 44 21.17 -23.33 -13.20
N ASP A 45 20.60 -22.21 -13.62
CA ASP A 45 21.26 -21.20 -14.45
C ASP A 45 21.91 -20.17 -13.51
N PRO A 46 23.25 -20.05 -13.47
CA PRO A 46 23.93 -19.07 -12.65
C PRO A 46 24.07 -17.68 -13.30
N ASP A 47 23.54 -17.42 -14.51
CA ASP A 47 23.72 -16.11 -15.16
C ASP A 47 22.55 -15.74 -16.08
N ALA A 48 21.43 -15.32 -15.49
CA ALA A 48 20.42 -14.55 -16.22
C ALA A 48 20.95 -13.15 -16.55
N ALA A 49 21.67 -13.05 -17.68
CA ALA A 49 22.00 -11.79 -18.32
C ALA A 49 20.72 -10.99 -18.59
N GLY A 50 20.66 -9.80 -17.99
CA GLY A 50 19.46 -8.98 -17.90
C GLY A 50 18.89 -8.58 -19.26
N ASN A 51 17.56 -8.58 -19.32
CA ASN A 51 16.81 -7.85 -20.34
C ASN A 51 17.13 -6.35 -20.20
N PRO A 52 17.69 -5.67 -21.22
CA PRO A 52 18.07 -4.26 -21.12
C PRO A 52 16.87 -3.31 -20.98
N ASP A 53 15.65 -3.82 -21.19
CA ASP A 53 14.41 -3.05 -21.13
C ASP A 53 13.63 -3.24 -19.81
N GLY A 54 14.17 -4.03 -18.87
CA GLY A 54 13.59 -4.20 -17.54
C GLY A 54 14.16 -3.16 -16.57
N ALA A 55 13.39 -2.12 -16.24
CA ALA A 55 13.79 -1.21 -15.17
C ALA A 55 14.04 -1.99 -13.87
N ALA A 56 15.18 -1.73 -13.22
CA ALA A 56 15.64 -2.50 -12.06
C ALA A 56 14.62 -2.45 -10.91
N ALA A 57 14.46 -3.58 -10.19
CA ALA A 57 13.66 -3.62 -8.98
C ALA A 57 14.39 -2.90 -7.83
N PRO A 58 13.69 -2.13 -6.98
CA PRO A 58 14.29 -1.48 -5.83
C PRO A 58 14.58 -2.48 -4.70
N SER A 59 15.62 -2.19 -3.91
CA SER A 59 15.98 -2.97 -2.72
C SER A 59 15.40 -2.35 -1.45
N CYS A 60 14.86 -3.18 -0.56
CA CYS A 60 14.46 -2.72 0.78
C CYS A 60 15.63 -2.17 1.58
N THR A 61 16.83 -2.73 1.42
CA THR A 61 18.03 -2.23 2.09
C THR A 61 18.36 -0.81 1.64
N ASP A 62 18.29 -0.54 0.33
CA ASP A 62 18.57 0.79 -0.22
C ASP A 62 17.51 1.79 0.22
N TYR A 63 16.23 1.39 0.18
CA TYR A 63 15.12 2.21 0.66
C TYR A 63 15.27 2.56 2.15
N CYS A 64 15.44 1.55 3.01
CA CYS A 64 15.53 1.76 4.45
C CYS A 64 16.79 2.54 4.87
N THR A 65 17.91 2.31 4.19
CA THR A 65 19.14 3.11 4.40
C THR A 65 18.90 4.57 4.00
N THR A 66 18.29 4.80 2.84
CA THR A 66 18.06 6.16 2.31
C THR A 66 17.06 6.94 3.16
N ILE A 67 15.94 6.33 3.54
CA ILE A 67 14.93 7.01 4.35
C ILE A 67 15.46 7.28 5.77
N ALA A 68 16.21 6.36 6.38
CA ALA A 68 16.82 6.60 7.68
C ALA A 68 17.84 7.75 7.66
N ALA A 69 18.56 7.93 6.55
CA ALA A 69 19.52 9.02 6.40
C ALA A 69 18.85 10.39 6.23
N ASN A 70 17.76 10.47 5.47
CA ASN A 70 17.15 11.75 5.07
C ASN A 70 15.92 12.15 5.90
N CYS A 71 15.28 11.21 6.60
CA CYS A 71 14.02 11.41 7.30
C CYS A 71 14.19 11.14 8.80
N THR A 72 14.64 12.17 9.52
CA THR A 72 14.97 12.11 10.96
C THR A 72 14.17 13.12 11.76
N ALA A 73 14.22 13.01 13.10
CA ALA A 73 13.55 13.91 14.04
C ALA A 73 12.05 14.10 13.71
N ALA A 74 11.61 15.33 13.43
CA ALA A 74 10.21 15.63 13.09
C ALA A 74 9.74 15.02 11.76
N ASN A 75 10.63 14.40 10.99
CA ASN A 75 10.33 13.69 9.75
C ASN A 75 10.60 12.18 9.87
N LEU A 76 10.75 11.63 11.07
CA LEU A 76 11.03 10.21 11.27
C LEU A 76 9.85 9.34 10.80
N MET A 77 10.10 8.44 9.84
CA MET A 77 9.04 7.62 9.19
C MET A 77 8.96 6.18 9.68
N TYR A 78 9.96 5.69 10.41
CA TYR A 78 9.97 4.37 11.04
C TYR A 78 10.67 4.47 12.39
N ALA A 79 10.20 3.74 13.40
CA ALA A 79 10.81 3.82 14.73
C ALA A 79 12.22 3.20 14.74
N ASN A 80 12.46 2.21 13.88
CA ASN A 80 13.74 1.53 13.73
C ASN A 80 13.86 0.84 12.36
N ASN A 81 15.06 0.36 12.05
CA ASN A 81 15.35 -0.30 10.78
C ASN A 81 14.61 -1.64 10.62
N THR A 82 14.32 -2.36 11.71
CA THR A 82 13.60 -3.63 11.66
C THR A 82 12.17 -3.43 11.13
N GLU A 83 11.46 -2.43 11.66
CA GLU A 83 10.12 -2.06 11.19
C GLU A 83 10.12 -1.56 9.74
N CYS A 84 11.14 -0.78 9.35
CA CYS A 84 11.29 -0.35 7.96
C CYS A 84 11.43 -1.55 7.02
N MET A 85 12.36 -2.46 7.33
CA MET A 85 12.63 -3.63 6.50
C MET A 85 11.42 -4.55 6.40
N ALA A 86 10.74 -4.79 7.52
CA ALA A 86 9.53 -5.61 7.55
C ALA A 86 8.39 -4.96 6.75
N THR A 87 8.18 -3.65 6.93
CA THR A 87 7.16 -2.90 6.17
C THR A 87 7.46 -2.91 4.67
N CYS A 88 8.71 -2.71 4.28
CA CYS A 88 9.11 -2.71 2.88
C CYS A 88 8.77 -4.03 2.17
N GLN A 89 8.95 -5.16 2.85
CA GLN A 89 8.63 -6.48 2.29
C GLN A 89 7.13 -6.69 2.05
N MET A 90 6.26 -5.90 2.69
CA MET A 90 4.81 -5.97 2.49
C MET A 90 4.32 -5.12 1.30
N LEU A 91 5.16 -4.21 0.81
CA LEU A 91 4.80 -3.29 -0.26
C LEU A 91 5.17 -3.87 -1.63
N PRO A 92 4.38 -3.60 -2.68
CA PRO A 92 4.77 -3.94 -4.05
C PRO A 92 6.13 -3.33 -4.39
N PRO A 93 7.05 -4.06 -5.03
CA PRO A 93 8.39 -3.52 -5.31
C PRO A 93 8.34 -2.35 -6.29
N GLY A 94 7.58 -2.47 -7.39
CA GLY A 94 7.65 -1.52 -8.51
C GLY A 94 9.02 -1.53 -9.18
N THR A 95 9.42 -0.41 -9.77
CA THR A 95 10.73 -0.23 -10.41
C THR A 95 11.43 1.03 -9.90
N VAL A 96 12.76 1.02 -9.92
CA VAL A 96 13.58 2.19 -9.56
C VAL A 96 13.23 3.38 -10.47
N GLY A 97 13.09 4.56 -9.87
CA GLY A 97 12.77 5.80 -10.58
C GLY A 97 11.27 6.04 -10.77
N MET A 98 10.39 5.12 -10.36
CA MET A 98 8.97 5.43 -10.20
C MET A 98 8.81 6.59 -9.23
N MET A 99 7.88 7.50 -9.52
CA MET A 99 7.59 8.70 -8.69
C MET A 99 6.13 8.73 -8.22
N ALA A 100 5.36 7.68 -8.55
CA ALA A 100 3.96 7.53 -8.19
C ALA A 100 3.65 6.04 -7.96
N THR A 101 2.44 5.77 -7.45
CA THR A 101 1.92 4.43 -7.13
C THR A 101 2.48 3.87 -5.82
N ASN A 102 1.69 3.06 -5.11
CA ASN A 102 2.06 2.40 -3.85
C ASN A 102 3.12 1.31 -4.07
N THR A 103 4.38 1.74 -4.23
CA THR A 103 5.51 0.85 -4.49
C THR A 103 6.75 1.25 -3.70
N VAL A 104 7.64 0.30 -3.44
CA VAL A 104 8.97 0.57 -2.86
C VAL A 104 9.79 1.47 -3.78
N GLY A 105 9.64 1.36 -5.10
CA GLY A 105 10.35 2.19 -6.08
C GLY A 105 10.01 3.67 -5.95
N CYS A 106 8.73 3.99 -5.82
CA CYS A 106 8.26 5.34 -5.52
C CYS A 106 8.81 5.86 -4.19
N ARG A 107 8.77 5.03 -3.15
CA ARG A 107 9.23 5.40 -1.81
C ARG A 107 10.73 5.64 -1.76
N LEU A 108 11.51 4.84 -2.47
CA LEU A 108 12.95 5.05 -2.64
C LEU A 108 13.25 6.38 -3.35
N TYR A 109 12.52 6.71 -4.41
CA TYR A 109 12.66 8.00 -5.09
C TYR A 109 12.43 9.17 -4.12
N HIS A 110 11.32 9.14 -3.37
CA HIS A 110 11.01 10.20 -2.41
C HIS A 110 11.95 10.21 -1.19
N ALA A 111 12.43 9.06 -0.73
CA ALA A 111 13.44 8.99 0.31
C ALA A 111 14.74 9.68 -0.15
N GLY A 112 15.13 9.53 -1.42
CA GLY A 112 16.27 10.26 -2.01
C GLY A 112 16.01 11.76 -2.12
N ALA A 113 14.83 12.16 -2.62
CA ALA A 113 14.44 13.56 -2.75
C ALA A 113 14.36 14.31 -1.41
N ALA A 114 14.10 13.59 -0.31
CA ALA A 114 14.07 14.15 1.04
C ALA A 114 15.39 14.81 1.48
N ALA A 115 16.53 14.45 0.86
CA ALA A 115 17.80 15.16 1.09
C ALA A 115 17.72 16.66 0.77
N GLY A 116 16.84 17.06 -0.16
CA GLY A 116 16.61 18.47 -0.51
C GLY A 116 15.40 19.11 0.19
N ASN A 117 14.39 18.33 0.58
CA ASN A 117 13.20 18.82 1.28
C ASN A 117 12.51 17.69 2.08
N ALA A 118 13.01 17.45 3.29
CA ALA A 118 12.51 16.40 4.17
C ALA A 118 11.02 16.56 4.52
N ASN A 119 10.58 17.79 4.84
CA ASN A 119 9.19 18.05 5.25
C ASN A 119 8.16 17.62 4.19
N LEU A 120 8.48 17.78 2.91
CA LEU A 120 7.60 17.35 1.82
C LEU A 120 7.76 15.85 1.54
N HIS A 121 8.99 15.38 1.37
CA HIS A 121 9.22 14.07 0.76
C HIS A 121 9.26 12.92 1.75
N CYS A 122 9.50 13.15 3.04
CA CYS A 122 9.55 12.04 4.00
C CYS A 122 8.21 11.34 4.17
N ARG A 123 7.11 12.08 4.24
CA ARG A 123 5.76 11.50 4.30
C ARG A 123 5.34 10.79 3.01
N HIS A 124 5.81 11.27 1.84
CA HIS A 124 5.63 10.55 0.57
C HIS A 124 6.41 9.22 0.57
N ALA A 125 7.63 9.22 1.12
CA ALA A 125 8.45 8.02 1.23
C ALA A 125 7.89 7.05 2.29
N GLY A 126 7.40 7.58 3.41
CA GLY A 126 6.95 6.84 4.59
C GLY A 126 5.69 5.99 4.35
N PRO A 127 5.39 5.06 5.26
CA PRO A 127 4.55 3.87 5.05
C PRO A 127 3.15 4.12 4.45
N GLY A 128 2.51 5.25 4.75
CA GLY A 128 1.20 5.61 4.18
C GLY A 128 1.26 6.03 2.71
N GLY A 129 2.32 6.74 2.30
CA GLY A 129 2.52 7.21 0.93
C GLY A 129 1.89 8.56 0.59
N ASP A 130 1.14 9.18 1.51
CA ASP A 130 0.67 10.57 1.53
C ASP A 130 0.14 11.12 0.18
N GLY A 131 -0.49 10.26 -0.61
CA GLY A 131 -1.04 10.58 -1.93
C GLY A 131 -0.02 10.59 -3.07
N ALA A 132 1.29 10.66 -2.79
CA ALA A 132 2.34 10.62 -3.81
C ALA A 132 2.68 9.18 -4.20
N CYS A 133 3.02 8.33 -3.22
CA CYS A 133 3.26 6.91 -3.42
C CYS A 133 2.02 6.10 -3.05
N GLY A 134 0.88 6.46 -3.64
CA GLY A 134 -0.43 5.90 -3.30
C GLY A 134 -1.14 6.68 -2.19
N ALA A 135 -2.43 6.42 -2.04
CA ALA A 135 -3.23 7.05 -0.98
C ALA A 135 -2.82 6.51 0.40
N ASN A 136 -2.96 7.33 1.44
CA ASN A 136 -2.61 6.93 2.82
C ASN A 136 -3.24 5.59 3.25
N CYS A 137 -4.53 5.40 2.97
CA CYS A 137 -5.21 4.14 3.26
C CYS A 137 -4.74 2.97 2.39
N GLU A 138 -4.28 3.22 1.16
CA GLU A 138 -3.74 2.18 0.29
C GLU A 138 -2.46 1.60 0.90
N GLY A 139 -1.51 2.46 1.29
CA GLY A 139 -0.28 2.05 1.98
C GLY A 139 -0.58 1.32 3.28
N PHE A 140 -1.43 1.92 4.13
CA PHE A 140 -1.85 1.32 5.40
C PHE A 140 -2.47 -0.08 5.23
N CYS A 141 -3.46 -0.23 4.33
CA CYS A 141 -4.17 -1.49 4.13
C CYS A 141 -3.30 -2.57 3.49
N THR A 142 -2.38 -2.20 2.59
CA THR A 142 -1.37 -3.14 2.07
C THR A 142 -0.54 -3.72 3.20
N ILE A 143 -0.03 -2.87 4.11
CA ILE A 143 0.81 -3.31 5.22
C ILE A 143 0.02 -4.18 6.20
N VAL A 144 -1.16 -3.72 6.63
CA VAL A 144 -1.98 -4.44 7.62
C VAL A 144 -2.40 -5.80 7.09
N LEU A 145 -2.96 -5.88 5.87
CA LEU A 145 -3.51 -7.14 5.38
C LEU A 145 -2.43 -8.18 5.06
N ALA A 146 -1.20 -7.74 4.75
CA ALA A 146 -0.07 -8.63 4.59
C ALA A 146 0.51 -9.10 5.93
N SER A 147 0.53 -8.23 6.95
CA SER A 147 1.17 -8.51 8.25
C SER A 147 0.23 -9.22 9.24
N CYS A 148 -1.05 -8.85 9.23
CA CYS A 148 -2.05 -9.26 10.19
C CYS A 148 -2.97 -10.32 9.60
N THR A 149 -2.54 -11.58 9.70
CA THR A 149 -3.25 -12.74 9.16
C THR A 149 -3.55 -13.77 10.26
N GLY A 150 -4.41 -14.76 9.95
CA GLY A 150 -4.75 -15.83 10.87
C GLY A 150 -5.41 -15.31 12.16
N GLY A 151 -4.89 -15.71 13.32
CA GLY A 151 -5.42 -15.25 14.61
C GLY A 151 -5.25 -13.75 14.89
N ASN A 152 -4.45 -13.05 14.10
CA ASN A 152 -4.23 -11.61 14.19
C ASN A 152 -4.98 -10.83 13.09
N GLU A 153 -5.82 -11.49 12.30
CA GLU A 153 -6.50 -10.89 11.15
C GLU A 153 -7.26 -9.61 11.52
N GLN A 154 -7.09 -8.57 10.69
CA GLN A 154 -7.79 -7.30 10.80
C GLN A 154 -8.66 -7.06 9.57
N PHE A 155 -9.70 -6.25 9.72
CA PHE A 155 -10.58 -5.85 8.61
C PHE A 155 -11.16 -7.04 7.82
N SER A 156 -11.36 -8.19 8.49
CA SER A 156 -11.80 -9.45 7.89
C SER A 156 -10.96 -9.91 6.69
N GLY A 157 -9.67 -9.56 6.68
CA GLY A 157 -8.76 -9.88 5.57
C GLY A 157 -9.10 -9.17 4.24
N SER A 158 -9.95 -8.15 4.27
CA SER A 158 -10.53 -7.54 3.07
C SER A 158 -9.98 -6.14 2.82
N MET A 159 -9.39 -5.94 1.64
CA MET A 159 -8.95 -4.62 1.18
C MET A 159 -10.11 -3.62 1.15
N ALA A 160 -11.29 -4.03 0.68
CA ALA A 160 -12.46 -3.15 0.63
C ALA A 160 -12.91 -2.70 2.02
N THR A 161 -12.95 -3.63 2.99
CA THR A 161 -13.31 -3.31 4.39
C THR A 161 -12.26 -2.39 5.00
N CYS A 162 -10.97 -2.72 4.85
CA CYS A 162 -9.89 -1.91 5.37
C CYS A 162 -9.92 -0.48 4.84
N MET A 163 -10.10 -0.29 3.52
CA MET A 163 -10.16 1.04 2.92
C MET A 163 -11.38 1.84 3.42
N SER A 164 -12.54 1.18 3.57
CA SER A 164 -13.76 1.83 4.05
C SER A 164 -13.67 2.27 5.52
N GLU A 165 -13.01 1.49 6.36
CA GLU A 165 -12.78 1.83 7.77
C GLU A 165 -11.67 2.88 7.90
N CYS A 166 -10.57 2.72 7.18
CA CYS A 166 -9.45 3.66 7.19
C CYS A 166 -9.85 5.07 6.80
N ALA A 167 -10.77 5.22 5.84
CA ALA A 167 -11.28 6.52 5.42
C ALA A 167 -11.99 7.32 6.53
N GLN A 168 -12.30 6.69 7.66
CA GLN A 168 -12.94 7.34 8.81
C GLN A 168 -11.93 7.84 9.85
N PHE A 169 -10.66 7.44 9.77
CA PHE A 169 -9.65 7.83 10.74
C PHE A 169 -9.27 9.31 10.59
N ALA A 170 -9.12 10.02 11.71
CA ALA A 170 -8.69 11.40 11.70
C ALA A 170 -7.26 11.51 11.14
N THR A 171 -7.07 12.31 10.09
CA THR A 171 -5.77 12.46 9.41
C THR A 171 -4.85 13.50 10.07
N THR A 172 -5.26 14.06 11.21
CA THR A 172 -4.47 15.01 11.98
C THR A 172 -4.13 14.38 13.34
N PRO A 173 -2.87 14.40 13.79
CA PRO A 173 -1.72 15.03 13.13
C PRO A 173 -1.22 14.24 11.91
N ASP A 174 -0.33 14.86 11.14
CA ASP A 174 0.44 14.16 10.11
C ASP A 174 1.26 13.03 10.75
N TYR A 175 1.51 11.97 10.00
CA TYR A 175 2.25 10.82 10.50
C TYR A 175 3.72 11.16 10.77
N VAL A 176 4.18 10.83 11.98
CA VAL A 176 5.58 10.60 12.34
C VAL A 176 5.66 9.35 13.20
N ALA A 177 6.79 8.66 13.19
CA ALA A 177 6.96 7.37 13.88
C ALA A 177 6.97 7.48 15.42
N THR A 178 6.72 8.65 15.98
CA THR A 178 6.50 8.87 17.41
C THR A 178 5.04 8.99 17.80
N GLU A 179 4.12 9.02 16.83
CA GLU A 179 2.67 9.02 17.08
C GLU A 179 2.21 7.62 17.47
N THR A 180 2.29 7.28 18.76
CA THR A 180 1.97 5.94 19.26
C THR A 180 0.62 5.85 19.99
N THR A 181 -0.14 6.94 20.04
CA THR A 181 -1.42 7.04 20.78
C THR A 181 -2.39 8.01 20.11
N GLY A 182 -3.66 7.98 20.53
CA GLY A 182 -4.73 8.87 20.07
C GLY A 182 -5.52 8.30 18.88
N ASP A 183 -6.80 8.66 18.77
CA ASP A 183 -7.70 8.17 17.71
C ASP A 183 -7.42 8.84 16.35
N THR A 184 -6.28 8.48 15.76
CA THR A 184 -5.79 9.10 14.52
C THR A 184 -5.25 8.06 13.57
N PHE A 185 -5.22 8.41 12.29
CA PHE A 185 -4.54 7.64 11.25
C PHE A 185 -3.05 7.50 11.58
N ALA A 186 -2.40 8.53 12.13
CA ALA A 186 -0.99 8.49 12.47
C ALA A 186 -0.67 7.40 13.51
N CYS A 187 -1.45 7.30 14.59
CA CYS A 187 -1.32 6.23 15.59
C CYS A 187 -1.47 4.83 14.98
N ARG A 188 -2.47 4.67 14.12
CA ARG A 188 -2.78 3.39 13.48
C ARG A 188 -1.71 3.01 12.47
N LEU A 189 -1.17 3.97 11.73
CA LEU A 189 -0.08 3.75 10.78
C LEU A 189 1.23 3.39 11.50
N TYR A 190 1.51 3.99 12.66
CA TYR A 190 2.62 3.54 13.52
C TYR A 190 2.44 2.05 13.88
N HIS A 191 1.26 1.68 14.37
CA HIS A 191 1.01 0.28 14.73
C HIS A 191 0.97 -0.66 13.53
N ALA A 192 0.60 -0.21 12.33
CA ALA A 192 0.74 -1.00 11.11
C ALA A 192 2.21 -1.32 10.81
N THR A 193 3.12 -0.34 10.92
CA THR A 193 4.56 -0.58 10.73
C THR A 193 5.17 -1.47 11.80
N ALA A 194 4.75 -1.31 13.06
CA ALA A 194 5.18 -2.17 14.15
C ALA A 194 4.65 -3.60 13.99
N ALA A 195 3.41 -3.76 13.50
CA ALA A 195 2.80 -5.06 13.22
C ALA A 195 3.51 -5.84 12.11
N ALA A 196 4.14 -5.17 11.14
CA ALA A 196 4.97 -5.84 10.15
C ALA A 196 6.14 -6.63 10.79
N ALA A 197 6.69 -6.14 11.91
CA ALA A 197 7.75 -6.82 12.65
C ALA A 197 7.24 -7.70 13.81
N ALA A 198 6.11 -7.33 14.43
CA ALA A 198 5.56 -8.00 15.61
C ALA A 198 4.01 -8.04 15.58
N PRO A 199 3.41 -8.90 14.73
CA PRO A 199 1.97 -8.87 14.46
C PRO A 199 1.12 -9.23 15.69
N VAL A 200 1.56 -10.18 16.52
CA VAL A 200 0.85 -10.60 17.74
C VAL A 200 0.62 -9.43 18.70
N THR A 201 1.56 -8.48 18.76
CA THR A 201 1.50 -7.35 19.70
C THR A 201 0.74 -6.16 19.13
N HIS A 202 0.83 -5.92 17.82
CA HIS A 202 0.39 -4.64 17.25
C HIS A 202 -0.82 -4.73 16.32
N CYS A 203 -1.20 -5.91 15.81
CA CYS A 203 -2.35 -6.01 14.91
C CYS A 203 -3.66 -5.59 15.57
N SER A 204 -3.87 -5.85 16.86
CA SER A 204 -5.09 -5.39 17.55
C SER A 204 -5.18 -3.87 17.68
N HIS A 205 -4.09 -3.12 17.47
CA HIS A 205 -4.06 -1.67 17.66
C HIS A 205 -4.45 -0.89 16.40
N VAL A 206 -4.54 -1.54 15.23
CA VAL A 206 -4.86 -0.85 13.97
C VAL A 206 -6.37 -0.79 13.68
N ALA A 207 -7.15 -1.69 14.29
CA ALA A 207 -8.59 -1.85 14.08
C ALA A 207 -9.40 -0.62 14.49
N THR A 208 -10.51 -0.30 13.82
CA THR A 208 -11.36 0.87 14.14
C THR A 208 -11.62 1.06 15.64
N ASN A 209 -11.99 -0.01 16.35
CA ASN A 209 -12.16 0.02 17.81
C ASN A 209 -10.85 -0.36 18.53
N SER A 210 -9.79 0.38 18.27
CA SER A 210 -8.45 0.11 18.83
C SER A 210 -8.43 0.46 20.33
N PRO A 211 -7.97 -0.44 21.21
CA PRO A 211 -7.80 -0.11 22.63
C PRO A 211 -6.64 0.88 22.86
N THR A 212 -5.80 1.13 21.85
CA THR A 212 -4.58 1.95 21.95
C THR A 212 -4.70 3.29 21.21
N CYS A 213 -5.30 3.29 20.01
CA CYS A 213 -5.55 4.49 19.23
C CYS A 213 -6.99 4.97 19.47
N GLN A 214 -7.24 5.50 20.67
CA GLN A 214 -8.53 6.06 21.11
C GLN A 214 -8.31 7.34 21.94
#